data_AF-A0A6B2T6C8-F1
#
_entry.id   AF-A0A6B2T6C8-F1
#
_cell.length_a   1.000
_cell.length_b   1.000
_cell.length_c   1.000
_cell.angle_alpha   90.00
_cell.angle_beta   90.00
_cell.angle_gamma   90.00
#
_symmetry.space_group_name_H-M   'P 1'
#
loop_
_entity.id
_entity.type
_entity.pdbx_description
1 polymer ?
#
loop_
_entity_poly.entity_id
_entity_poly.type
_entity_poly.pdbx_seq_one_letter_code
_entity_poly.pdbx_strand_id
1 'polypeptide(L)'
;GGPEPVLAGAGATANGATAAAGSSQGPDRATQKQPAAPGPSEDEQTGEVLSGYLTRQTVKVQLAAGDKEAAIRELAALLASTGRVNDVEELVRTALRREAQGTTGLGEEIAIPHAKTDAVDSPLVGFARSPEGVEWGSLDGTKAKLIFMISVPEAAAGDEHLRILALLSRKLMDTGFRERLEAAPDDAAVLDVLREVQ
;
A
#
# COMPACT_ATOMS: atom_id res chain seq x y z
N GLY A 1 -50.79 20.94 -32.39
CA GLY A 1 -51.69 21.46 -31.36
C GLY A 1 -50.96 21.37 -30.04
N GLY A 2 -50.64 22.52 -29.44
CA GLY A 2 -50.42 22.61 -27.99
C GLY A 2 -51.76 22.46 -27.24
N PRO A 3 -51.88 22.85 -25.95
CA PRO A 3 -51.05 23.81 -25.17
C PRO A 3 -50.63 23.20 -23.81
N GLU A 4 -50.00 23.81 -22.81
CA GLU A 4 -49.17 25.01 -22.56
C GLU A 4 -48.48 24.82 -21.18
N PRO A 5 -47.52 25.69 -20.80
CA PRO A 5 -46.71 25.61 -19.59
C PRO A 5 -47.30 26.39 -18.40
N VAL A 6 -46.70 26.21 -17.21
CA VAL A 6 -46.85 27.10 -16.04
C VAL A 6 -45.44 27.43 -15.52
N LEU A 7 -44.92 28.65 -15.71
CA LEU A 7 -45.13 29.95 -15.05
C LEU A 7 -44.08 30.25 -13.97
N ALA A 8 -43.48 31.42 -14.16
CA ALA A 8 -42.36 31.99 -13.43
C ALA A 8 -42.74 32.54 -12.05
N GLY A 9 -41.71 32.74 -11.21
CA GLY A 9 -41.77 33.55 -10.01
C GLY A 9 -40.43 34.23 -9.75
N ALA A 10 -40.27 35.44 -10.27
CA ALA A 10 -39.21 36.37 -9.91
C ALA A 10 -39.51 37.03 -8.55
N GLY A 11 -38.47 37.32 -7.78
CA GLY A 11 -38.56 38.06 -6.53
C GLY A 11 -37.22 38.66 -6.14
N ALA A 12 -36.85 39.76 -6.81
CA ALA A 12 -35.80 40.66 -6.34
C ALA A 12 -36.33 41.49 -5.17
N THR A 13 -35.51 41.76 -4.16
CA THR A 13 -35.36 43.10 -3.59
C THR A 13 -34.02 43.23 -2.89
N ALA A 14 -33.31 44.29 -3.30
CA ALA A 14 -32.13 44.82 -2.66
C ALA A 14 -32.50 45.52 -1.35
N ASN A 15 -31.55 45.57 -0.42
CA ASN A 15 -31.48 46.65 0.56
C ASN A 15 -30.03 47.12 0.64
N GLY A 16 -29.82 48.37 0.21
CA GLY A 16 -28.60 49.12 0.46
C GLY A 16 -28.89 50.27 1.41
N ALA A 17 -27.94 50.54 2.31
CA ALA A 17 -27.58 51.84 2.92
C ALA A 17 -26.47 51.54 3.95
N THR A 18 -25.19 51.91 3.74
CA THR A 18 -24.55 53.21 4.08
C THR A 18 -24.91 53.70 5.49
N ALA A 19 -24.03 54.18 6.36
CA ALA A 19 -22.59 54.35 6.47
C ALA A 19 -22.33 54.86 7.91
N ALA A 20 -21.12 54.73 8.45
CA ALA A 20 -20.39 55.79 9.16
C ALA A 20 -19.36 55.24 10.16
N ALA A 21 -18.22 55.91 10.16
CA ALA A 21 -16.98 55.60 10.85
C ALA A 21 -17.01 55.88 12.36
N GLY A 22 -16.13 55.20 13.07
CA GLY A 22 -15.73 55.51 14.45
C GLY A 22 -14.39 54.87 14.75
N SER A 23 -13.32 55.67 14.63
CA SER A 23 -11.94 55.31 14.95
C SER A 23 -11.75 54.98 16.43
N SER A 24 -10.92 53.98 16.76
CA SER A 24 -9.78 54.14 17.68
C SER A 24 -9.12 52.81 18.05
N GLN A 25 -7.79 52.79 17.86
CA GLN A 25 -6.78 52.20 18.74
C GLN A 25 -6.85 50.68 19.00
N GLY A 26 -5.93 49.97 18.33
CA GLY A 26 -5.51 48.64 18.75
C GLY A 26 -4.67 48.67 20.04
N PRO A 27 -4.47 47.48 20.61
CA PRO A 27 -3.14 47.10 21.02
C PRO A 27 -2.68 45.86 20.26
N ASP A 28 -1.45 45.93 19.78
CA ASP A 28 -0.68 44.85 19.18
C ASP A 28 -0.75 43.57 20.05
N ARG A 29 -1.56 42.61 19.62
CA ARG A 29 -1.41 41.23 20.06
C ARG A 29 -0.30 40.63 19.19
N ALA A 30 0.94 40.76 19.66
CA ALA A 30 2.05 39.98 19.13
C ALA A 30 1.69 38.49 19.24
N THR A 31 1.25 37.91 18.12
CA THR A 31 1.13 36.48 17.94
C THR A 31 2.51 35.89 18.19
N GLN A 32 2.66 35.19 19.32
CA GLN A 32 3.77 34.29 19.53
C GLN A 32 3.75 33.29 18.38
N LYS A 33 4.67 33.47 17.43
CA LYS A 33 4.99 32.51 16.40
C LYS A 33 5.57 31.31 17.13
N GLN A 34 4.75 30.29 17.37
CA GLN A 34 5.24 28.96 17.74
C GLN A 34 6.33 28.60 16.73
N PRO A 35 7.54 28.22 17.17
CA PRO A 35 8.49 27.65 16.25
C PRO A 35 7.85 26.37 15.71
N ALA A 36 7.73 26.29 14.38
CA ALA A 36 7.45 25.03 13.71
C ALA A 36 8.42 23.99 14.28
N ALA A 37 7.89 22.83 14.71
CA ALA A 37 8.72 21.70 15.07
C ALA A 37 9.73 21.47 13.94
N PRO A 38 11.01 21.18 14.26
CA PRO A 38 11.94 20.80 13.21
C PRO A 38 11.31 19.63 12.46
N GLY A 39 11.17 19.78 11.14
CA GLY A 39 10.92 18.65 10.28
C GLY A 39 12.03 17.60 10.51
N PRO A 40 11.74 16.33 10.26
CA PRO A 40 12.73 15.27 10.43
C PRO A 40 14.04 15.69 9.74
N SER A 41 15.11 15.71 10.52
CA SER A 41 16.46 16.08 10.07
C SER A 41 16.94 15.13 8.97
N GLU A 42 17.75 15.64 8.04
CA GLU A 42 18.24 14.93 6.84
C GLU A 42 19.02 13.63 7.13
N ASP A 43 19.34 13.35 8.41
CA ASP A 43 19.93 12.11 8.91
C ASP A 43 18.92 10.95 9.13
N GLU A 44 17.61 11.19 9.03
CA GLU A 44 16.58 10.13 9.18
C GLU A 44 16.39 9.28 7.91
N GLN A 45 17.14 9.54 6.83
CA GLN A 45 17.25 8.63 5.68
C GLN A 45 18.27 7.50 5.92
N THR A 46 18.26 6.93 7.13
CA THR A 46 19.05 5.72 7.43
C THR A 46 18.33 4.54 6.80
N GLY A 47 18.73 4.19 5.58
CA GLY A 47 18.25 3.09 4.74
C GLY A 47 17.13 2.25 5.34
N GLU A 48 15.88 2.63 5.06
CA GLU A 48 14.73 1.87 5.54
C GLU A 48 14.81 0.46 4.93
N VAL A 49 14.96 -0.51 5.83
CA VAL A 49 15.12 -1.95 5.61
C VAL A 49 13.74 -2.51 5.28
N LEU A 50 13.61 -3.58 4.49
CA LEU A 50 12.30 -4.20 4.17
C LEU A 50 11.49 -4.53 5.44
N SER A 51 12.19 -4.78 6.54
CA SER A 51 11.61 -5.02 7.87
C SER A 51 10.68 -3.90 8.35
N GLY A 52 10.81 -2.67 7.85
CA GLY A 52 9.89 -1.56 8.15
C GLY A 52 8.47 -1.79 7.62
N TYR A 53 8.31 -2.59 6.55
CA TYR A 53 7.02 -2.87 5.91
C TYR A 53 6.43 -4.23 6.29
N LEU A 54 7.13 -5.00 7.12
CA LEU A 54 6.76 -6.36 7.54
C LEU A 54 6.49 -6.40 9.04
N THR A 55 5.40 -7.06 9.43
CA THR A 55 5.08 -7.32 10.84
C THR A 55 4.61 -8.76 10.99
N ARG A 56 4.40 -9.22 12.22
CA ARG A 56 3.78 -10.54 12.44
C ARG A 56 2.39 -10.65 11.80
N GLN A 57 1.67 -9.54 11.63
CA GLN A 57 0.34 -9.53 11.01
C GLN A 57 0.40 -9.63 9.48
N THR A 58 1.57 -9.42 8.87
CA THR A 58 1.74 -9.47 7.41
C THR A 58 2.47 -10.73 6.94
N VAL A 59 2.66 -11.71 7.83
CA VAL A 59 3.33 -12.97 7.54
C VAL A 59 2.37 -14.14 7.76
N LYS A 60 2.35 -15.10 6.84
CA LYS A 60 1.55 -16.31 6.94
C LYS A 60 2.29 -17.54 6.39
N VAL A 61 2.59 -18.53 7.23
CA VAL A 61 3.33 -19.74 6.81
C VAL A 61 2.52 -20.79 6.04
N GLN A 62 1.19 -20.66 6.03
CA GLN A 62 0.28 -21.57 5.33
C GLN A 62 -0.80 -20.80 4.59
N LEU A 63 -0.60 -20.63 3.28
CA LEU A 63 -1.61 -20.12 2.37
C LEU A 63 -2.67 -21.19 2.11
N ALA A 64 -3.95 -20.85 2.27
CA ALA A 64 -5.06 -21.76 2.00
C ALA A 64 -5.49 -21.76 0.52
N ALA A 65 -5.18 -20.69 -0.21
CA ALA A 65 -5.53 -20.52 -1.61
C ALA A 65 -4.97 -21.62 -2.53
N GLY A 66 -5.84 -22.16 -3.38
CA GLY A 66 -5.48 -23.15 -4.40
C GLY A 66 -5.12 -22.56 -5.77
N ASP A 67 -5.36 -21.27 -5.99
CA ASP A 67 -5.08 -20.58 -7.24
C ASP A 67 -4.58 -19.15 -7.01
N LYS A 68 -4.12 -18.54 -8.10
CA LYS A 68 -3.51 -17.20 -8.11
C LYS A 68 -4.43 -16.10 -7.59
N GLU A 69 -5.70 -16.12 -8.00
CA GLU A 69 -6.64 -15.07 -7.59
C GLU A 69 -6.96 -15.20 -6.10
N ALA A 70 -7.23 -16.43 -5.64
CA ALA A 70 -7.46 -16.72 -4.23
C ALA A 70 -6.24 -16.32 -3.38
N ALA A 71 -5.02 -16.53 -3.87
CA ALA A 71 -3.79 -16.16 -3.17
C ALA A 71 -3.67 -14.64 -3.00
N ILE A 72 -3.94 -13.87 -4.06
CA ILE A 72 -3.96 -12.40 -4.02
C ILE A 72 -5.02 -11.89 -3.04
N ARG A 73 -6.23 -12.47 -3.06
CA ARG A 73 -7.31 -12.12 -2.12
C ARG A 73 -6.93 -12.42 -0.67
N GLU A 74 -6.33 -13.56 -0.42
CA GLU A 74 -5.91 -13.97 0.92
C GLU A 74 -4.79 -13.08 1.46
N LEU A 75 -3.81 -12.71 0.63
CA LEU A 75 -2.77 -11.74 0.98
C LEU A 75 -3.33 -10.34 1.23
N ALA A 76 -4.27 -9.87 0.41
CA ALA A 76 -4.92 -8.58 0.63
C ALA A 76 -5.71 -8.56 1.96
N ALA A 77 -6.40 -9.65 2.30
CA ALA A 77 -7.08 -9.80 3.58
C ALA A 77 -6.10 -9.85 4.76
N LEU A 78 -4.94 -10.51 4.59
CA LEU A 78 -3.86 -10.51 5.58
C LEU A 78 -3.37 -9.08 5.84
N LEU A 79 -3.09 -8.31 4.78
CA LEU A 79 -2.69 -6.91 4.90
C LEU A 79 -3.77 -6.05 5.56
N ALA A 80 -5.05 -6.31 5.27
CA ALA A 80 -6.16 -5.58 5.89
C ALA A 80 -6.22 -5.72 7.42
N SER A 81 -5.74 -6.85 7.96
CA SER A 81 -5.68 -7.07 9.40
C SER A 81 -4.75 -6.09 10.16
N THR A 82 -3.88 -5.38 9.43
CA THR A 82 -3.01 -4.33 10.00
C THR A 82 -3.75 -3.02 10.28
N GLY A 83 -4.96 -2.85 9.74
CA GLY A 83 -5.72 -1.59 9.80
C GLY A 83 -5.22 -0.49 8.84
N ARG A 84 -4.27 -0.81 7.96
CA ARG A 84 -3.66 0.12 6.99
C ARG A 84 -4.20 -0.03 5.56
N VAL A 85 -5.15 -0.96 5.35
CA VAL A 85 -5.86 -1.14 4.08
C VAL A 85 -7.26 -0.54 4.24
N ASN A 86 -7.55 0.49 3.47
CA ASN A 86 -8.83 1.20 3.46
C ASN A 86 -9.86 0.55 2.52
N ASP A 87 -9.41 -0.12 1.46
CA ASP A 87 -10.27 -0.81 0.49
C ASP A 87 -9.63 -2.11 0.00
N VAL A 88 -10.04 -3.24 0.59
CA VAL A 88 -9.49 -4.56 0.25
C VAL A 88 -9.81 -4.97 -1.19
N GLU A 89 -11.02 -4.64 -1.68
CA GLU A 89 -11.42 -5.05 -3.03
C GLU A 89 -10.71 -4.23 -4.11
N GLU A 90 -10.47 -2.94 -3.88
CA GLU A 90 -9.64 -2.15 -4.79
C GLU A 90 -8.18 -2.61 -4.81
N LEU A 91 -7.64 -3.00 -3.64
CA LEU A 91 -6.30 -3.59 -3.56
C LEU A 91 -6.19 -4.87 -4.40
N VAL A 92 -7.14 -5.80 -4.23
CA VAL A 92 -7.22 -7.04 -5.01
C VAL A 92 -7.35 -6.74 -6.49
N ARG A 93 -8.31 -5.89 -6.88
CA ARG A 93 -8.57 -5.52 -8.26
C ARG A 93 -7.34 -4.93 -8.93
N THR A 94 -6.61 -4.07 -8.22
CA THR A 94 -5.38 -3.46 -8.71
C THR A 94 -4.27 -4.48 -8.90
N ALA A 95 -4.05 -5.37 -7.95
CA ALA A 95 -3.06 -6.44 -8.05
C ALA A 95 -3.37 -7.38 -9.24
N LEU A 96 -4.63 -7.80 -9.39
CA LEU A 96 -5.07 -8.64 -10.52
C LEU A 96 -4.94 -7.93 -11.87
N ARG A 97 -5.27 -6.64 -11.93
CA ARG A 97 -5.10 -5.83 -13.14
C ARG A 97 -3.63 -5.74 -13.54
N ARG A 98 -2.72 -5.60 -12.56
CA ARG A 98 -1.28 -5.63 -12.82
C ARG A 98 -0.84 -7.01 -13.30
N GLU A 99 -1.29 -8.07 -12.67
CA GLU A 99 -0.98 -9.45 -13.05
C GLU A 99 -1.42 -9.77 -14.50
N ALA A 100 -2.58 -9.25 -14.92
CA ALA A 100 -3.10 -9.44 -16.28
C ALA A 100 -2.24 -8.77 -17.36
N GLN A 101 -1.39 -7.80 -17.02
CA GLN A 101 -0.42 -7.19 -17.96
C GLN A 101 0.77 -8.12 -18.23
N GLY A 102 0.99 -9.11 -17.38
CA GLY A 102 2.10 -10.04 -17.44
C GLY A 102 2.38 -10.62 -16.06
N THR A 103 2.73 -11.90 -16.04
CA THR A 103 2.99 -12.67 -14.81
C THR A 103 3.93 -11.94 -13.85
N THR A 104 3.60 -11.97 -12.57
CA THR A 104 4.52 -11.55 -11.49
C THR A 104 5.24 -12.74 -10.85
N GLY A 105 5.12 -13.94 -11.44
CA GLY A 105 5.92 -15.11 -11.11
C GLY A 105 7.34 -14.92 -11.64
N LEU A 106 8.32 -14.91 -10.74
CA LEU A 106 9.73 -14.70 -11.08
C LEU A 106 10.44 -16.00 -11.47
N GLY A 107 9.79 -17.14 -11.27
CA GLY A 107 10.45 -18.43 -11.24
C GLY A 107 11.07 -18.72 -9.89
N GLU A 108 11.79 -19.83 -9.79
CA GLU A 108 12.41 -20.31 -8.55
C GLU A 108 11.42 -20.38 -7.38
N GLU A 109 10.18 -20.76 -7.68
CA GLU A 109 9.07 -20.86 -6.71
C GLU A 109 8.65 -19.53 -6.07
N ILE A 110 8.94 -18.39 -6.71
CA ILE A 110 8.62 -17.04 -6.22
C ILE A 110 7.56 -16.34 -7.07
N ALA A 111 6.65 -15.64 -6.39
CA ALA A 111 5.80 -14.61 -7.01
C ALA A 111 5.79 -13.30 -6.21
N ILE A 112 5.74 -12.17 -6.92
CA ILE A 112 5.68 -10.84 -6.30
C ILE A 112 4.49 -10.02 -6.86
N PRO A 113 3.23 -10.41 -6.56
CA PRO A 113 2.08 -9.58 -6.89
C PRO A 113 2.23 -8.19 -6.26
N HIS A 114 1.86 -7.14 -6.99
CA HIS A 114 2.01 -5.79 -6.50
C HIS A 114 0.90 -4.86 -6.98
N ALA A 115 0.61 -3.86 -6.14
CA ALA A 115 -0.46 -2.91 -6.37
C ALA A 115 0.00 -1.48 -6.02
N LYS A 116 -0.29 -0.56 -6.93
CA LYS A 116 -0.11 0.88 -6.77
C LYS A 116 -1.51 1.49 -6.63
N THR A 117 -1.90 1.85 -5.42
CA THR A 117 -3.28 2.25 -5.11
C THR A 117 -3.37 2.93 -3.75
N ASP A 118 -4.22 3.95 -3.63
CA ASP A 118 -4.54 4.61 -2.35
C ASP A 118 -5.51 3.78 -1.48
N ALA A 119 -5.81 2.54 -1.89
CA ALA A 119 -6.45 1.55 -1.03
C ALA A 119 -5.60 1.17 0.19
N VAL A 120 -4.31 1.55 0.22
CA VAL A 120 -3.44 1.49 1.41
C VAL A 120 -2.99 2.90 1.79
N ASP A 121 -2.83 3.15 3.10
CA ASP A 121 -2.40 4.46 3.62
C ASP A 121 -0.88 4.65 3.62
N SER A 122 -0.14 3.54 3.55
CA SER A 122 1.30 3.47 3.68
C SER A 122 1.83 2.23 2.94
N PRO A 123 3.12 2.20 2.55
CA PRO A 123 3.72 1.00 1.98
C PRO A 123 3.60 -0.21 2.92
N LEU A 124 3.17 -1.34 2.36
CA LEU A 124 3.01 -2.61 3.05
C LEU A 124 3.61 -3.74 2.23
N VAL A 125 4.23 -4.69 2.93
CA VAL A 125 4.65 -5.96 2.34
C VAL A 125 4.00 -7.10 3.11
N GLY A 126 3.30 -7.95 2.37
CA GLY A 126 2.73 -9.21 2.85
C GLY A 126 3.55 -10.38 2.36
N PHE A 127 3.81 -11.36 3.22
CA PHE A 127 4.41 -12.63 2.85
C PHE A 127 3.46 -13.77 3.16
N ALA A 128 3.32 -14.68 2.20
CA ALA A 128 2.71 -15.98 2.44
C ALA A 128 3.55 -17.11 1.85
N ARG A 129 3.58 -18.23 2.57
CA ARG A 129 4.15 -19.49 2.09
C ARG A 129 3.04 -20.47 1.74
N SER A 130 3.10 -21.06 0.56
CA SER A 130 2.26 -22.18 0.12
C SER A 130 3.12 -23.44 -0.03
N PRO A 131 3.05 -24.42 0.90
CA PRO A 131 3.84 -25.64 0.80
C PRO A 131 3.63 -26.42 -0.50
N GLU A 132 2.39 -26.46 -0.99
CA GLU A 132 2.00 -27.14 -2.24
C GLU A 132 2.29 -26.33 -3.51
N GLY A 133 2.59 -25.04 -3.34
CA GLY A 133 2.76 -24.07 -4.41
C GLY A 133 1.45 -23.69 -5.12
N VAL A 134 1.41 -22.48 -5.67
CA VAL A 134 0.31 -21.94 -6.46
C VAL A 134 0.74 -21.81 -7.92
N GLU A 135 -0.08 -22.27 -8.86
CA GLU A 135 0.19 -22.06 -10.28
C GLU A 135 0.17 -20.56 -10.61
N TRP A 136 1.35 -20.00 -10.89
CA TRP A 136 1.51 -18.58 -11.11
C TRP A 136 1.88 -18.22 -12.55
N GLY A 137 2.08 -19.19 -13.44
CA GLY A 137 2.57 -18.92 -14.80
C GLY A 137 3.97 -18.29 -14.78
N SER A 138 4.85 -18.77 -13.91
CA SER A 138 6.27 -18.41 -13.90
C SER A 138 6.94 -18.83 -15.21
N LEU A 139 7.93 -18.07 -15.69
CA LEU A 139 8.60 -18.34 -16.98
C LEU A 139 9.34 -19.69 -17.01
N ASP A 140 9.79 -20.17 -15.85
CA ASP A 140 10.45 -21.47 -15.68
C ASP A 140 9.47 -22.63 -15.44
N GLY A 141 8.16 -22.35 -15.38
CA GLY A 141 7.12 -23.34 -15.12
C GLY A 141 6.98 -23.77 -13.65
N THR A 142 7.71 -23.14 -12.71
CA THR A 142 7.58 -23.46 -11.28
C THR A 142 6.33 -22.84 -10.67
N LYS A 143 5.70 -23.57 -9.75
CA LYS A 143 4.64 -23.04 -8.90
C LYS A 143 5.22 -22.13 -7.83
N ALA A 144 4.56 -21.02 -7.54
CA ALA A 144 4.99 -20.09 -6.50
C ALA A 144 4.69 -20.66 -5.10
N LYS A 145 5.72 -20.92 -4.32
CA LYS A 145 5.63 -21.27 -2.89
C LYS A 145 5.85 -20.05 -2.00
N LEU A 146 6.73 -19.13 -2.40
CA LEU A 146 7.05 -17.91 -1.66
C LEU A 146 6.39 -16.73 -2.36
N ILE A 147 5.37 -16.14 -1.75
CA ILE A 147 4.56 -15.09 -2.38
C ILE A 147 4.67 -13.81 -1.56
N PHE A 148 5.12 -12.73 -2.22
CA PHE A 148 5.33 -11.42 -1.62
C PHE A 148 4.38 -10.40 -2.25
N MET A 149 3.41 -9.90 -1.49
CA MET A 149 2.53 -8.84 -1.97
C MET A 149 3.09 -7.47 -1.59
N ILE A 150 3.42 -6.64 -2.57
CA ILE A 150 3.85 -5.24 -2.36
C ILE A 150 2.67 -4.32 -2.63
N SER A 151 2.26 -3.53 -1.63
CA SER A 151 1.16 -2.57 -1.75
C SER A 151 1.63 -1.19 -1.37
N VAL A 152 1.45 -0.21 -2.25
CA VAL A 152 1.95 1.16 -2.04
C VAL A 152 0.92 2.21 -2.47
N PRO A 153 0.79 3.33 -1.74
CA PRO A 153 0.00 4.48 -2.18
C PRO A 153 0.51 5.02 -3.52
N GLU A 154 -0.36 5.63 -4.33
CA GLU A 154 0.03 6.13 -5.65
C GLU A 154 1.17 7.17 -5.57
N ALA A 155 1.12 8.03 -4.55
CA ALA A 155 2.14 9.05 -4.30
C ALA A 155 3.55 8.46 -4.03
N ALA A 156 3.63 7.24 -3.49
CA ALA A 156 4.89 6.55 -3.17
C ALA A 156 5.28 5.50 -4.23
N ALA A 157 4.45 5.29 -5.24
CA ALA A 157 4.54 4.16 -6.15
C ALA A 157 5.70 4.22 -7.18
N GLY A 158 6.39 5.35 -7.26
CA GLY A 158 7.61 5.50 -8.06
C GLY A 158 8.82 4.95 -7.31
N ASP A 159 9.33 5.75 -6.38
CA ASP A 159 10.62 5.51 -5.74
C ASP A 159 10.55 4.34 -4.75
N GLU A 160 9.55 4.32 -3.87
CA GLU A 160 9.50 3.33 -2.78
C GLU A 160 9.14 1.93 -3.28
N HIS A 161 8.21 1.83 -4.23
CA HIS A 161 7.87 0.56 -4.86
C HIS A 161 9.07 -0.13 -5.51
N LEU A 162 9.83 0.62 -6.33
CA LEU A 162 10.98 0.10 -7.05
C LEU A 162 12.11 -0.24 -6.08
N ARG A 163 12.27 0.55 -5.01
CA ARG A 163 13.21 0.27 -3.93
C ARG A 163 12.88 -1.06 -3.24
N ILE A 164 11.66 -1.25 -2.74
CA ILE A 164 11.21 -2.49 -2.10
C ILE A 164 11.43 -3.69 -3.02
N LEU A 165 11.00 -3.56 -4.29
CA LEU A 165 11.15 -4.63 -5.27
C LEU A 165 12.62 -4.98 -5.54
N ALA A 166 13.50 -3.99 -5.63
CA ALA A 166 14.94 -4.23 -5.83
C ALA A 166 15.59 -4.93 -4.62
N LEU A 167 15.26 -4.50 -3.40
CA LEU A 167 15.77 -5.12 -2.18
C LEU A 167 15.34 -6.59 -2.07
N LEU A 168 14.05 -6.86 -2.27
CA LEU A 168 13.49 -8.21 -2.30
C LEU A 168 14.15 -9.06 -3.38
N SER A 169 14.17 -8.57 -4.63
CA SER A 169 14.69 -9.33 -5.77
C SER A 169 16.16 -9.73 -5.56
N ARG A 170 16.98 -8.82 -5.03
CA ARG A 170 18.39 -9.12 -4.71
C ARG A 170 18.52 -10.19 -3.65
N LYS A 171 17.78 -10.10 -2.54
CA LYS A 171 17.86 -11.09 -1.46
C LYS A 171 17.31 -12.45 -1.89
N LEU A 172 16.27 -12.46 -2.72
CA LEU A 172 15.65 -13.70 -3.21
C LEU A 172 16.54 -14.49 -4.18
N MET A 173 17.57 -13.88 -4.78
CA MET A 173 18.59 -14.62 -5.54
C MET A 173 19.42 -15.57 -4.65
N ASP A 174 19.55 -15.28 -3.35
CA ASP A 174 20.23 -16.14 -2.40
C ASP A 174 19.40 -17.40 -2.12
N THR A 175 19.87 -18.54 -2.63
CA THR A 175 19.23 -19.85 -2.40
C THR A 175 19.14 -20.20 -0.92
N GLY A 176 20.18 -19.92 -0.13
CA GLY A 176 20.18 -20.20 1.30
C GLY A 176 19.15 -19.35 2.05
N PHE A 177 18.86 -18.14 1.58
CA PHE A 177 17.79 -17.30 2.12
C PHE A 177 16.40 -17.90 1.83
N ARG A 178 16.15 -18.34 0.58
CA ARG A 178 14.90 -19.01 0.18
C ARG A 178 14.67 -20.29 0.97
N GLU A 179 15.69 -21.14 1.09
CA GLU A 179 15.62 -22.38 1.88
C GLU A 179 15.25 -22.11 3.34
N ARG A 180 15.78 -21.03 3.95
CA ARG A 180 15.40 -20.63 5.31
C ARG A 180 13.94 -20.18 5.40
N LEU A 181 13.42 -19.45 4.41
CA LEU A 181 12.00 -19.08 4.36
C LEU A 181 11.09 -20.30 4.18
N GLU A 182 11.51 -21.30 3.41
CA GLU A 182 10.78 -22.54 3.22
C GLU A 182 10.80 -23.43 4.47
N ALA A 183 11.92 -23.48 5.19
CA ALA A 183 12.08 -24.34 6.36
C ALA A 183 11.55 -23.72 7.67
N ALA A 184 11.33 -22.41 7.73
CA ALA A 184 10.89 -21.73 8.94
C ALA A 184 9.56 -22.32 9.49
N PRO A 185 9.49 -22.73 10.77
CA PRO A 185 8.35 -23.49 11.28
C PRO A 185 7.08 -22.66 11.49
N ASP A 186 7.21 -21.35 11.71
CA ASP A 186 6.11 -20.46 12.08
C ASP A 186 6.32 -19.03 11.57
N ASP A 187 5.28 -18.20 11.72
CA ASP A 187 5.27 -16.80 11.24
C ASP A 187 6.37 -15.95 11.89
N ALA A 188 6.76 -16.27 13.13
CA ALA A 188 7.80 -15.53 13.83
C ALA A 188 9.18 -15.84 13.24
N ALA A 189 9.47 -17.11 13.00
CA ALA A 189 10.72 -17.55 12.38
C ALA A 189 10.86 -17.01 10.96
N VAL A 190 9.77 -17.00 10.17
CA VAL A 190 9.77 -16.36 8.85
C VAL A 190 10.08 -14.87 8.96
N LEU A 191 9.41 -14.16 9.88
CA LEU A 191 9.64 -12.73 10.07
C LEU A 191 11.11 -12.43 10.45
N ASP A 192 11.72 -13.28 11.27
CA ASP A 192 13.13 -13.15 11.64
C ASP A 192 14.07 -13.31 10.44
N VAL A 193 13.79 -14.24 9.53
CA VAL A 193 14.54 -14.38 8.27
C VAL A 193 14.34 -13.14 7.39
N LEU A 194 13.09 -12.68 7.21
CA LEU A 194 12.78 -11.53 6.35
C LEU A 194 13.43 -10.22 6.83
N ARG A 195 13.72 -10.09 8.12
CA ARG A 195 14.44 -8.92 8.68
C ARG A 195 15.87 -8.78 8.16
N GLU A 196 16.44 -9.81 7.54
CA GLU A 196 17.75 -9.73 6.92
C GLU A 196 17.79 -8.93 5.59
N VAL A 197 16.63 -8.57 5.02
CA VAL A 197 16.57 -7.85 3.73
C VAL A 197 16.83 -6.36 3.95
N GLN A 198 18.08 -5.93 3.69
CA GLN A 198 18.57 -4.54 3.79
C GLN A 198 18.89 -3.95 2.41
#